data_AF-B7Q3X5-F1
#
_entry.id   AF-B7Q3X5-F1
#
_cell.length_a   1.000
_cell.length_b   1.000
_cell.length_c   1.000
_cell.angle_alpha   90.00
_cell.angle_beta   90.00
_cell.angle_gamma   90.00
#
_symmetry.space_group_name_H-M   'P 1'
#
loop_
_entity.id
_entity.type
_entity.pdbx_description
1 polymer ?
#
loop_
_entity_poly.entity_id
_entity_poly.type
_entity_poly.pdbx_seq_one_letter_code
_entity_poly.pdbx_strand_id
1 'polypeptide(L)'
;GTKWCGAGDVAKNYDDLGRERATDVCCRDHDHAPDSLAPFETEHGITNVMLYTMTNCEDDCKLYNCLLKVNSLAGNAMGTIFFDTLQTNCFANGYPDKCVSRN
;
A
#
# COMPACT_ATOMS: atom_id res chain seq x y z
N GLY A 1 0.80 18.59 3.78
CA GLY A 1 0.12 17.64 2.88
C GLY A 1 1.13 16.83 2.11
N THR A 2 0.65 15.73 1.55
CA THR A 2 1.35 14.74 0.70
C THR A 2 0.91 14.92 -0.76
N LYS A 3 1.66 14.37 -1.71
CA LYS A 3 1.32 14.34 -3.14
C LYS A 3 1.13 12.92 -3.67
N TRP A 4 1.73 11.93 -3.00
CA TRP A 4 1.71 10.53 -3.38
C TRP A 4 0.76 9.70 -2.52
N CYS A 5 0.50 10.10 -1.27
CA CYS A 5 -0.45 9.36 -0.45
C CYS A 5 -1.90 9.60 -0.90
N GLY A 6 -2.53 8.60 -1.54
CA GLY A 6 -3.93 8.67 -1.97
C GLY A 6 -4.29 7.63 -3.03
N ALA A 7 -5.43 7.84 -3.70
CA ALA A 7 -5.81 7.06 -4.88
C ALA A 7 -5.04 7.59 -6.09
N GLY A 8 -3.89 6.97 -6.38
CA GLY A 8 -2.87 7.53 -7.28
C GLY A 8 -2.19 8.74 -6.65
N ASP A 9 -1.54 9.56 -7.48
CA ASP A 9 -0.81 10.74 -7.03
C ASP A 9 -1.25 12.03 -7.75
N VAL A 10 -0.87 13.17 -7.17
CA VAL A 10 -1.00 14.50 -7.78
C VAL A 10 0.36 15.15 -8.02
N ALA A 11 1.41 14.34 -8.05
CA ALA A 11 2.79 14.79 -8.22
C ALA A 11 3.05 15.16 -9.70
N LYS A 12 3.84 16.20 -9.92
CA LYS A 12 4.21 16.61 -11.29
C LYS A 12 5.33 15.75 -11.89
N ASN A 13 6.12 15.11 -11.03
CA ASN A 13 7.24 14.24 -11.35
C ASN A 13 7.67 13.50 -10.08
N TYR A 14 8.56 12.52 -10.23
CA TYR A 14 9.07 11.66 -9.16
C TYR A 14 9.58 12.42 -7.92
N ASP A 15 10.23 13.58 -8.10
CA ASP A 15 10.81 14.37 -7.00
C ASP A 15 9.83 15.40 -6.41
N ASP A 16 8.62 15.50 -6.96
CA ASP A 16 7.60 16.44 -6.52
C ASP A 16 6.91 15.93 -5.25
N LEU A 17 7.54 16.20 -4.11
CA LEU A 17 7.07 15.84 -2.78
C LEU A 17 6.35 17.01 -2.11
N GLY A 18 5.30 16.70 -1.35
CA GLY A 18 4.55 17.61 -0.50
C GLY A 18 5.32 18.04 0.75
N ARG A 19 4.65 18.82 1.60
CA ARG A 19 5.22 19.33 2.86
C ARG A 19 5.61 18.22 3.83
N GLU A 20 4.80 17.16 3.91
CA GLU A 20 5.07 16.00 4.77
C GLU A 20 6.05 15.04 4.09
N ARG A 21 7.22 15.54 3.68
CA ARG A 21 8.14 14.89 2.74
C ARG A 21 8.45 13.44 3.09
N ALA A 22 8.73 13.14 4.37
CA ALA A 22 9.11 11.79 4.78
C ALA A 22 7.95 10.79 4.65
N THR A 23 6.74 11.19 5.04
CA THR A 23 5.51 10.39 4.80
C THR A 23 5.27 10.23 3.31
N ASP A 24 5.46 11.30 2.54
CA ASP A 24 5.18 11.31 1.11
C ASP A 24 6.13 10.42 0.31
N VAL A 25 7.40 10.32 0.74
CA VAL A 25 8.36 9.35 0.18
C VAL A 25 7.88 7.92 0.41
N CYS A 26 7.36 7.58 1.59
CA CYS A 26 6.83 6.24 1.85
C CYS A 26 5.72 5.86 0.87
N CYS A 27 4.80 6.80 0.58
CA CYS A 27 3.71 6.57 -0.37
C CYS A 27 4.20 6.53 -1.81
N ARG A 28 5.12 7.41 -2.20
CA ARG A 28 5.73 7.37 -3.54
C ARG A 28 6.41 6.03 -3.81
N ASP A 29 7.17 5.54 -2.84
CA ASP A 29 7.88 4.27 -2.98
C ASP A 29 6.90 3.10 -3.09
N HIS A 30 5.75 3.17 -2.41
CA HIS A 30 4.65 2.20 -2.52
C HIS A 30 3.91 2.27 -3.86
N ASP A 31 3.63 3.47 -4.37
CA ASP A 31 3.01 3.66 -5.70
C ASP A 31 3.86 3.14 -6.86
N HIS A 32 5.18 2.97 -6.63
CA HIS A 32 6.12 2.39 -7.58
C HIS A 32 6.41 0.91 -7.31
N ALA A 33 5.53 0.22 -6.58
CA ALA A 33 5.60 -1.23 -6.44
C ALA A 33 5.66 -1.90 -7.84
N PRO A 34 6.53 -2.91 -8.02
CA PRO A 34 6.72 -3.54 -9.32
C PRO A 34 5.51 -4.36 -9.78
N ASP A 35 4.63 -4.72 -8.85
CA ASP A 35 3.49 -5.60 -9.06
C ASP A 35 2.29 -5.12 -8.23
N SER A 36 1.17 -4.91 -8.91
CA SER A 36 -0.06 -4.40 -8.31
C SER A 36 -1.26 -4.76 -9.18
N LEU A 37 -2.42 -4.89 -8.55
CA LEU A 37 -3.70 -5.13 -9.20
C LEU A 37 -4.58 -3.90 -9.04
N ALA A 38 -4.92 -3.28 -10.17
CA ALA A 38 -5.90 -2.20 -10.21
C ALA A 38 -7.27 -2.68 -9.70
N PRO A 39 -8.18 -1.75 -9.33
CA PRO A 39 -9.53 -2.12 -8.93
C PRO A 39 -10.21 -3.02 -9.98
N PHE A 40 -10.74 -4.16 -9.54
CA PHE A 40 -11.42 -5.17 -10.38
C PHE A 40 -10.54 -5.92 -11.39
N GLU A 41 -9.23 -5.70 -11.36
CA GLU A 41 -8.28 -6.42 -12.21
C GLU A 41 -8.13 -7.88 -11.76
N THR A 42 -7.79 -8.76 -12.71
CA THR A 42 -7.49 -10.17 -12.45
C THR A 42 -6.14 -10.55 -13.04
N GLU A 43 -5.21 -10.92 -12.17
CA GLU A 43 -3.88 -11.42 -12.51
C GLU A 43 -3.46 -12.47 -11.48
N HIS A 44 -2.48 -13.32 -11.80
CA HIS A 44 -2.00 -14.39 -10.92
C HIS A 44 -3.10 -15.37 -10.42
N GLY A 45 -4.24 -15.42 -11.09
CA GLY A 45 -5.41 -16.18 -10.64
C GLY A 45 -6.17 -15.54 -9.46
N ILE A 46 -5.89 -14.28 -9.15
CA ILE A 46 -6.50 -13.49 -8.08
C ILE A 46 -7.26 -12.31 -8.72
N THR A 47 -8.48 -12.03 -8.25
CA THR A 47 -9.24 -10.85 -8.65
C THR A 47 -9.25 -9.84 -7.51
N ASN A 48 -8.79 -8.61 -7.76
CA ASN A 48 -8.92 -7.52 -6.81
C ASN A 48 -10.37 -7.03 -6.75
N VAL A 49 -11.14 -7.51 -5.77
CA VAL A 49 -12.55 -7.11 -5.60
C VAL A 49 -12.74 -5.74 -4.93
N MET A 50 -11.64 -5.08 -4.56
CA MET A 50 -11.67 -3.80 -3.85
C MET A 50 -11.74 -2.62 -4.82
N LEU A 51 -12.18 -1.47 -4.32
CA LEU A 51 -12.27 -0.20 -5.08
C LEU A 51 -10.93 0.55 -5.17
N TYR A 52 -9.86 -0.04 -4.65
CA TYR A 52 -8.52 0.55 -4.57
C TYR A 52 -7.49 -0.47 -5.01
N THR A 53 -6.29 0.01 -5.38
CA THR A 53 -5.17 -0.83 -5.81
C THR A 53 -4.77 -1.79 -4.70
N MET A 54 -4.57 -3.05 -5.06
CA MET A 54 -4.04 -4.09 -4.21
C MET A 54 -2.59 -4.36 -4.62
N THR A 55 -1.64 -4.39 -3.69
CA THR A 55 -0.21 -4.60 -4.01
C THR A 55 0.32 -5.90 -3.40
N ASN A 56 1.59 -6.21 -3.66
CA ASN A 56 2.26 -7.31 -3.02
C ASN A 56 2.39 -7.06 -1.51
N CYS A 57 2.16 -8.09 -0.68
CA CYS A 57 2.28 -7.97 0.77
C CYS A 57 3.66 -7.50 1.24
N GLU A 58 4.72 -7.78 0.48
CA GLU A 58 6.07 -7.26 0.77
C GLU A 58 6.11 -5.73 0.70
N ASP A 59 5.44 -5.13 -0.30
CA ASP A 59 5.44 -3.68 -0.49
C ASP A 59 4.54 -2.97 0.52
N ASP A 60 3.40 -3.57 0.88
CA ASP A 60 2.59 -3.10 2.02
C ASP A 60 3.37 -3.18 3.35
N CYS A 61 4.18 -4.22 3.55
CA CYS A 61 5.07 -4.30 4.73
C CYS A 61 6.15 -3.22 4.72
N LYS A 62 6.72 -2.89 3.54
CA LYS A 62 7.67 -1.77 3.41
C LYS A 62 7.01 -0.44 3.74
N LEU A 63 5.80 -0.21 3.23
CA LEU A 63 5.00 0.99 3.53
C LEU A 63 4.76 1.11 5.05
N TYR A 64 4.28 0.04 5.69
CA TYR A 64 4.05 0.01 7.14
C TYR A 64 5.30 0.39 7.92
N ASN A 65 6.42 -0.27 7.63
CA ASN A 65 7.69 -0.02 8.31
C ASN A 65 8.22 1.40 8.03
N CYS A 66 8.02 1.93 6.84
CA CYS A 66 8.40 3.30 6.50
C CYS A 66 7.60 4.31 7.31
N LEU A 67 6.26 4.19 7.32
CA LEU A 67 5.37 5.09 8.07
C LEU A 67 5.66 5.05 9.58
N LEU A 68 5.88 3.86 10.15
CA LEU A 68 6.28 3.70 11.55
C LEU A 68 7.61 4.40 11.87
N LYS A 69 8.60 4.31 10.98
CA LYS A 69 9.90 4.97 11.18
C LYS A 69 9.80 6.49 11.08
N VAL A 70 8.92 7.01 10.21
CA VAL A 70 8.67 8.45 10.10
C VAL A 70 8.06 9.00 11.39
N ASN A 71 7.16 8.26 12.03
CA ASN A 71 6.57 8.58 13.34
C ASN A 71 6.06 10.03 13.44
N SER A 72 5.36 10.49 12.41
CA SER A 72 4.75 11.82 12.33
C SER A 72 3.24 11.72 12.43
N LEU A 73 2.55 12.84 12.70
CA LEU A 73 1.08 12.87 12.69
C LEU A 73 0.52 12.40 11.33
N ALA A 74 1.12 12.85 10.22
CA ALA A 74 0.72 12.45 8.88
C ALA A 74 1.02 10.97 8.61
N GLY A 75 2.19 10.47 9.02
CA GLY A 75 2.56 9.07 8.85
C GLY A 75 1.65 8.13 9.64
N ASN A 76 1.35 8.47 10.90
CA ASN A 76 0.47 7.69 11.76
C ASN A 76 -0.97 7.69 11.22
N ALA A 77 -1.47 8.85 10.77
CA ALA A 77 -2.79 8.93 10.13
C ALA A 77 -2.86 8.07 8.87
N MET A 78 -1.83 8.11 8.01
CA MET A 78 -1.78 7.27 6.81
C MET A 78 -1.73 5.78 7.16
N GLY A 79 -0.96 5.40 8.18
CA GLY A 79 -0.93 4.03 8.68
C GLY A 79 -2.32 3.55 9.11
N THR A 80 -3.04 4.33 9.92
CA THR A 80 -4.40 3.98 10.35
C THR A 80 -5.39 3.94 9.19
N ILE A 81 -5.29 4.86 8.23
CA ILE A 81 -6.18 4.85 7.06
C ILE A 81 -5.97 3.57 6.24
N PHE A 82 -4.72 3.24 5.92
CA PHE A 82 -4.41 2.12 5.04
C PHE A 82 -4.65 0.76 5.73
N PHE A 83 -4.04 0.56 6.90
CA PHE A 83 -3.99 -0.76 7.55
C PHE A 83 -5.20 -1.05 8.45
N ASP A 84 -5.79 -0.04 9.09
CA ASP A 84 -6.88 -0.26 10.06
C ASP A 84 -8.27 0.08 9.48
N THR A 85 -8.35 1.12 8.65
CA THR A 85 -9.64 1.65 8.16
C THR A 85 -10.06 1.03 6.84
N LEU A 86 -9.18 1.06 5.84
CA LEU A 86 -9.46 0.47 4.53
C LEU A 86 -9.33 -1.05 4.56
N GLN A 87 -8.43 -1.58 5.40
CA GLN A 87 -8.13 -3.01 5.51
C GLN A 87 -7.82 -3.60 4.13
N THR A 88 -6.92 -2.94 3.39
CA THR A 88 -6.54 -3.38 2.05
C THR A 88 -5.98 -4.80 2.12
N ASN A 89 -6.51 -5.68 1.27
CA ASN A 89 -5.88 -6.98 1.08
C ASN A 89 -4.62 -6.79 0.24
N CYS A 90 -3.64 -7.66 0.45
CA CYS A 90 -2.44 -7.78 -0.36
C CYS A 90 -2.32 -9.21 -0.90
N PHE A 91 -1.50 -9.41 -1.93
CA PHE A 91 -1.20 -10.74 -2.46
C PHE A 91 0.27 -11.09 -2.30
N ALA A 92 0.57 -12.38 -2.26
CA ALA A 92 1.95 -12.86 -2.21
C ALA A 92 2.06 -14.22 -2.88
N ASN A 93 3.23 -14.50 -3.46
CA ASN A 93 3.56 -15.84 -3.92
C ASN A 93 3.86 -16.72 -2.70
N GLY A 94 3.06 -17.76 -2.50
CA GLY A 94 3.19 -18.70 -1.39
C GLY A 94 3.08 -20.15 -1.85
N TYR A 95 3.38 -21.08 -0.95
CA TYR A 95 2.98 -22.47 -1.15
C TYR A 95 1.46 -22.58 -1.01
N PRO A 96 0.80 -23.51 -1.73
CA PRO A 96 -0.64 -23.70 -1.58
C PRO A 96 -0.97 -23.99 -0.11
N ASP A 97 -1.77 -23.11 0.48
CA ASP A 97 -2.23 -23.24 1.84
C ASP A 97 -3.06 -24.53 1.95
N LYS A 98 -2.62 -25.44 2.81
CA LYS A 98 -3.48 -26.54 3.25
C LYS A 98 -4.36 -25.98 4.36
N CYS A 99 -5.65 -25.79 4.09
CA CYS A 99 -6.63 -25.51 5.13
C CYS A 99 -6.54 -26.61 6.19
N VAL A 100 -5.97 -26.30 7.35
CA VAL A 100 -6.05 -27.14 8.53
C VAL A 100 -7.25 -26.67 9.34
N SER A 101 -8.18 -27.58 9.64
CA SER A 101 -9.26 -27.28 10.57
C SER A 101 -8.65 -26.88 11.91
N ARG A 102 -8.99 -25.68 12.40
CA ARG A 102 -8.70 -25.30 13.78
C ARG A 102 -9.51 -26.23 14.69
N ASN A 103 -8.83 -27.09 15.45
CA ASN A 103 -9.42 -27.88 16.54
C ASN A 103 -9.78 -26.99 17.72
#